data_AF-A0A947K0W0-F1
#
_entry.id   AF-A0A947K0W0-F1
#
_cell.length_a   1.000
_cell.length_b   1.000
_cell.length_c   1.000
_cell.angle_alpha   90.00
_cell.angle_beta   90.00
_cell.angle_gamma   90.00
#
_symmetry.space_group_name_H-M   'P 1'
#
loop_
_entity.id
_entity.type
_entity.pdbx_description
1 polymer ?
#
loop_
_entity_poly.entity_id
_entity_poly.type
_entity_poly.pdbx_seq_one_letter_code
_entity_poly.pdbx_strand_id
1 'polypeptide(L)'
;MHFDDRLATVLRHRATGERAARTQYRQLLDLLGDPAGGRDDSLEAAAYLRLDALGALIPFRERARIIESDGIRIRNPRLVEWLAEAEPDVAAAALSRARLSEAEWAQTIPELPIRARGFLRHRRNLPQRAVAILDRLGVSDRGLPLPERAETPASVPPLAQPAPAPAPSPRPSPSPSQRHESADFLSRGRQRDRR
;
A
#
# COMPACT_ATOMS: atom_id res chain seq x y z
N MET A 1 -21.80 30.31 16.12
CA MET A 1 -20.59 30.62 15.32
C MET A 1 -20.60 29.69 14.13
N HIS A 2 -20.60 30.24 12.92
CA HIS A 2 -20.74 29.47 11.69
C HIS A 2 -19.45 28.67 11.41
N PHE A 3 -19.60 27.53 10.76
CA PHE A 3 -18.49 26.66 10.39
C PHE A 3 -17.47 27.40 9.51
N ASP A 4 -17.95 28.17 8.53
CA ASP A 4 -17.12 28.93 7.60
C ASP A 4 -16.26 29.98 8.32
N ASP A 5 -16.77 30.60 9.39
CA ASP A 5 -16.00 31.54 10.21
C ASP A 5 -14.79 30.86 10.85
N ARG A 6 -14.98 29.64 11.35
CA ARG A 6 -13.91 28.84 11.97
C ARG A 6 -12.90 28.40 10.91
N LEU A 7 -13.37 27.93 9.76
CA LEU A 7 -12.50 27.52 8.65
C LEU A 7 -11.68 28.69 8.12
N ALA A 8 -12.31 29.84 7.86
CA ALA A 8 -11.63 31.06 7.45
C ALA A 8 -10.62 31.56 8.49
N THR A 9 -10.91 31.38 9.78
CA THR A 9 -9.97 31.74 10.86
C THR A 9 -8.75 30.81 10.87
N VAL A 10 -8.95 29.51 10.76
CA VAL A 10 -7.86 28.52 10.70
C VAL A 10 -6.99 28.75 9.46
N LEU A 11 -7.58 29.08 8.31
CA LEU A 11 -6.84 29.35 7.07
C LEU A 11 -6.03 30.65 7.13
N ARG A 12 -6.53 31.68 7.83
CA ARG A 12 -5.78 32.94 8.04
C ARG A 12 -4.57 32.76 8.95
N HIS A 13 -4.60 31.79 9.86
CA HIS A 13 -3.47 31.51 10.74
C HIS A 13 -2.31 30.86 9.97
N ARG A 14 -1.12 31.47 10.02
CA ARG A 14 0.10 30.86 9.49
C ARG A 14 0.71 29.94 10.54
N ALA A 15 0.69 28.64 10.26
CA ALA A 15 1.40 27.66 11.06
C ALA A 15 2.93 27.85 10.92
N THR A 16 3.52 28.56 11.87
CA THR A 16 4.98 28.73 11.95
C THR A 16 5.59 27.57 12.74
N GLY A 17 6.37 26.74 12.06
CA GLY A 17 7.06 25.59 12.66
C GLY A 17 6.25 24.30 12.68
N GLU A 18 6.93 23.18 12.94
CA GLU A 18 6.40 21.82 12.81
C GLU A 18 5.22 21.54 13.76
N ARG A 19 5.28 22.02 15.01
CA ARG A 19 4.20 21.85 15.99
C ARG A 19 2.93 22.59 15.56
N ALA A 20 3.08 23.81 15.03
CA ALA A 20 1.95 24.59 14.52
C ALA A 20 1.36 23.91 13.27
N ALA A 21 2.19 23.37 12.39
CA ALA A 21 1.74 22.66 11.19
C ALA A 21 0.88 21.44 11.55
N ARG A 22 1.33 20.61 12.48
CA ARG A 22 0.55 19.45 12.99
C ARG A 22 -0.77 19.87 13.62
N THR A 23 -0.76 20.96 14.38
CA THR A 23 -1.97 21.50 15.01
C THR A 23 -2.98 21.98 13.97
N GLN A 24 -2.53 22.75 12.97
CA GLN A 24 -3.39 23.24 11.90
C GLN A 24 -3.92 22.08 11.04
N TYR A 25 -3.09 21.08 10.74
CA TYR A 25 -3.50 19.89 10.00
C TYR A 25 -4.63 19.16 10.73
N ARG A 26 -4.49 18.94 12.04
CA ARG A 26 -5.53 18.34 12.88
C ARG A 26 -6.82 19.17 12.90
N GLN A 27 -6.72 20.49 13.00
CA GLN A 27 -7.88 21.39 12.98
C GLN A 27 -8.64 21.31 11.65
N LEU A 28 -7.91 21.29 10.52
CA LEU A 28 -8.53 21.17 9.21
C LEU A 28 -9.20 19.81 9.01
N LEU A 29 -8.60 18.72 9.49
CA LEU A 29 -9.23 17.39 9.47
C LEU A 29 -10.53 17.35 10.29
N ASP A 30 -10.54 17.97 11.47
CA ASP A 30 -11.74 18.02 12.33
C ASP A 30 -12.86 18.82 11.66
N LEU A 31 -12.54 19.98 11.09
CA LEU A 31 -13.51 20.81 10.37
C LEU A 31 -14.03 20.09 9.12
N LEU A 32 -13.15 19.56 8.27
CA LEU A 32 -13.56 18.91 7.03
C LEU A 32 -14.24 17.55 7.27
N GLY A 33 -14.05 16.97 8.45
CA GLY A 33 -14.54 15.66 8.85
C GLY A 33 -16.06 15.56 8.96
N ASP A 34 -16.77 16.65 9.24
CA ASP A 34 -18.25 16.65 9.32
C ASP A 34 -18.87 17.47 8.18
N PRO A 35 -19.58 16.85 7.22
CA PRO A 35 -20.19 17.53 6.08
C PRO A 35 -21.36 18.40 6.53
N ALA A 36 -21.06 19.63 6.99
CA ALA A 36 -22.09 20.64 7.21
C ALA A 36 -22.61 21.14 5.85
N GLY A 37 -23.94 21.17 5.68
CA GLY A 37 -24.57 21.77 4.49
C GLY A 37 -24.36 23.29 4.47
N GLY A 38 -24.20 23.85 3.26
CA GLY A 38 -24.10 25.31 3.04
C GLY A 38 -22.70 25.90 3.14
N ARG A 39 -21.65 25.11 2.89
CA ARG A 39 -20.26 25.59 2.84
C ARG A 39 -20.00 26.48 1.63
N ASP A 40 -19.07 27.41 1.78
CA ASP A 40 -18.45 28.10 0.65
C ASP A 40 -17.45 27.16 -0.05
N ASP A 41 -17.75 26.78 -1.29
CA ASP A 41 -16.92 25.89 -2.12
C ASP A 41 -15.47 26.40 -2.27
N SER A 42 -15.28 27.72 -2.29
CA SER A 42 -13.95 28.35 -2.39
C SER A 42 -13.14 28.13 -1.10
N LEU A 43 -13.78 28.28 0.06
CA LEU A 43 -13.13 28.03 1.35
C LEU A 43 -12.81 26.54 1.54
N GLU A 44 -13.72 25.65 1.11
CA GLU A 44 -13.46 24.22 1.16
C GLU A 44 -12.27 23.83 0.25
N ALA A 45 -12.23 24.34 -0.99
CA ALA A 45 -11.10 24.11 -1.89
C ALA A 45 -9.78 24.63 -1.31
N ALA A 46 -9.78 25.83 -0.71
CA ALA A 46 -8.61 26.39 -0.03
C ALA A 46 -8.16 25.52 1.16
N ALA A 47 -9.09 24.87 1.86
CA ALA A 47 -8.80 23.97 2.96
C ALA A 47 -8.08 22.69 2.51
N TYR A 48 -8.52 22.07 1.41
CA TYR A 48 -7.81 20.92 0.83
C TYR A 48 -6.41 21.29 0.33
N LEU A 49 -6.27 22.42 -0.38
CA LEU A 49 -4.95 22.93 -0.79
C LEU A 49 -4.04 23.17 0.42
N ARG A 50 -4.60 23.66 1.53
CA ARG A 50 -3.84 23.85 2.76
C ARG A 50 -3.45 22.52 3.42
N LEU A 51 -4.32 21.51 3.39
CA LEU A 51 -3.98 20.16 3.86
C LEU A 51 -2.84 19.56 3.04
N ASP A 52 -2.84 19.72 1.72
CA ASP A 52 -1.73 19.28 0.85
C ASP A 52 -0.40 19.95 1.25
N ALA A 53 -0.43 21.28 1.39
CA ALA A 53 0.76 22.06 1.76
C ALA A 53 1.30 21.69 3.17
N LEU A 54 0.41 21.49 4.14
CA LEU A 54 0.80 21.00 5.47
C LEU A 54 1.30 19.55 5.41
N GLY A 55 0.70 18.75 4.55
CA GLY A 55 1.07 17.37 4.30
C GLY A 55 2.52 17.24 3.82
N ALA A 56 2.97 18.13 2.94
CA ALA A 56 4.36 18.17 2.50
C ALA A 56 5.37 18.45 3.62
N LEU A 57 4.93 19.07 4.73
CA LEU A 57 5.78 19.40 5.88
C LEU A 57 5.76 18.35 6.99
N ILE A 58 4.72 17.51 7.04
CA ILE A 58 4.49 16.55 8.13
C ILE A 58 4.75 15.13 7.60
N PRO A 59 5.69 14.37 8.18
CA PRO A 59 5.95 12.99 7.76
C PRO A 59 4.68 12.14 7.74
N PHE A 60 4.52 11.29 6.72
CA PHE A 60 3.30 10.49 6.53
C PHE A 60 2.91 9.65 7.76
N ARG A 61 3.89 9.08 8.48
CA ARG A 61 3.65 8.32 9.72
C ARG A 61 3.04 9.18 10.82
N GLU A 62 3.44 10.44 10.92
CA GLU A 62 2.87 11.37 11.90
C GLU A 62 1.47 11.82 11.47
N ARG A 63 1.23 12.01 10.16
CA ARG A 63 -0.14 12.25 9.65
C ARG A 63 -1.08 11.10 9.96
N ALA A 64 -0.63 9.85 9.76
CA ALA A 64 -1.40 8.65 10.10
C ALA A 64 -1.74 8.62 11.59
N ARG A 65 -0.77 8.86 12.49
CA ARG A 65 -1.00 8.97 13.94
C ARG A 65 -2.01 10.06 14.31
N ILE A 66 -1.95 11.21 13.65
CA ILE A 66 -2.94 12.29 13.88
C ILE A 66 -4.35 11.81 13.53
N ILE A 67 -4.52 11.09 12.41
CA ILE A 67 -5.81 10.56 11.98
C ILE A 67 -6.33 9.47 12.94
N GLU A 68 -5.43 8.62 13.43
CA GLU A 68 -5.75 7.57 14.39
C GLU A 68 -6.10 8.11 15.78
N SER A 69 -5.67 9.34 16.10
CA SER A 69 -5.89 9.94 17.42
C SER A 69 -7.37 10.09 17.79
N ASP A 70 -7.66 9.90 19.08
CA ASP A 70 -8.99 10.11 19.63
C ASP A 70 -9.41 11.57 19.49
N GLY A 71 -10.51 11.79 18.76
CA GLY A 71 -11.06 13.13 18.49
C GLY A 71 -11.38 13.34 17.02
N ILE A 72 -10.61 12.75 16.11
CA ILE A 72 -10.88 12.89 14.66
C ILE A 72 -12.06 11.99 14.26
N ARG A 73 -13.12 12.62 13.73
CA ARG A 73 -14.28 11.95 13.15
C ARG A 73 -14.33 12.25 11.67
N ILE A 74 -14.20 11.22 10.84
CA ILE A 74 -14.25 11.35 9.38
C ILE A 74 -15.59 10.82 8.91
N ARG A 75 -16.57 11.71 8.74
CA ARG A 75 -17.93 11.41 8.23
C ARG A 75 -18.16 11.95 6.83
N ASN A 76 -17.25 12.78 6.32
CA ASN A 76 -17.33 13.35 4.98
C ASN A 76 -16.73 12.37 3.94
N PRO A 77 -17.54 11.84 2.99
CA PRO A 77 -17.06 10.95 1.93
C PRO A 77 -15.90 11.54 1.11
N ARG A 78 -15.98 12.83 0.77
CA ARG A 78 -14.96 13.53 -0.02
C ARG A 78 -13.61 13.57 0.69
N LEU A 79 -13.62 13.75 2.01
CA LEU A 79 -12.39 13.72 2.81
C LEU A 79 -11.81 12.29 2.88
N VAL A 80 -12.66 11.26 2.92
CA VAL A 80 -12.21 9.86 2.87
C VAL A 80 -11.51 9.56 1.55
N GLU A 81 -12.10 9.98 0.42
CA GLU A 81 -11.50 9.83 -0.91
C GLU A 81 -10.16 10.55 -1.00
N TRP A 82 -10.11 11.82 -0.58
CA TRP A 82 -8.86 12.59 -0.57
C TRP A 82 -7.76 11.94 0.28
N LEU A 83 -8.10 11.45 1.48
CA LEU A 83 -7.14 10.75 2.34
C LEU A 83 -6.72 9.38 1.79
N ALA A 84 -7.57 8.73 1.00
CA ALA A 84 -7.28 7.43 0.40
C ALA A 84 -6.24 7.50 -0.74
N GLU A 85 -6.10 8.66 -1.37
CA GLU A 85 -5.05 8.94 -2.37
C GLU A 85 -3.66 9.12 -1.75
N ALA A 86 -3.61 9.56 -0.48
CA ALA A 86 -2.37 9.71 0.27
C ALA A 86 -1.67 8.36 0.54
N GLU A 87 -0.48 8.40 1.14
CA GLU A 87 0.37 7.23 1.37
C GLU A 87 -0.36 6.08 2.09
N PRO A 88 0.07 4.82 1.89
CA PRO A 88 -0.62 3.64 2.42
C PRO A 88 -1.04 3.73 3.89
N ASP A 89 -0.15 4.18 4.77
CA ASP A 89 -0.43 4.31 6.21
C ASP A 89 -1.51 5.37 6.49
N VAL A 90 -1.51 6.49 5.75
CA VAL A 90 -2.49 7.57 5.88
C VAL A 90 -3.86 7.10 5.38
N ALA A 91 -3.90 6.44 4.22
CA ALA A 91 -5.11 5.89 3.65
C ALA A 91 -5.72 4.80 4.56
N ALA A 92 -4.90 3.88 5.08
CA ALA A 92 -5.34 2.84 6.00
C ALA A 92 -5.92 3.43 7.30
N ALA A 93 -5.21 4.40 7.89
CA ALA A 93 -5.70 5.13 9.06
C ALA A 93 -7.07 5.79 8.79
N ALA A 94 -7.20 6.52 7.68
CA ALA A 94 -8.43 7.21 7.31
C ALA A 94 -9.61 6.24 7.10
N LEU A 95 -9.42 5.18 6.31
CA LEU A 95 -10.46 4.20 6.01
C LEU A 95 -10.90 3.41 7.25
N SER A 96 -9.98 3.16 8.19
CA SER A 96 -10.32 2.50 9.46
C SER A 96 -11.21 3.39 10.36
N ARG A 97 -10.98 4.71 10.33
CA ARG A 97 -11.65 5.72 11.15
C ARG A 97 -12.94 6.26 10.52
N ALA A 98 -13.09 6.14 9.21
CA ALA A 98 -14.23 6.66 8.46
C ALA A 98 -15.58 6.12 8.98
N ARG A 99 -16.53 7.01 9.23
CA ARG A 99 -17.88 6.71 9.72
C ARG A 99 -18.91 7.21 8.72
N LEU A 100 -18.97 6.53 7.58
CA LEU A 100 -19.99 6.75 6.55
C LEU A 100 -21.15 5.77 6.72
N SER A 101 -22.33 6.19 6.28
CA SER A 101 -23.52 5.35 6.11
C SER A 101 -23.33 4.32 4.99
N GLU A 102 -24.23 3.35 4.90
CA GLU A 102 -24.19 2.34 3.84
C GLU A 102 -24.32 2.96 2.44
N ALA A 103 -25.19 3.96 2.27
CA ALA A 103 -25.38 4.65 0.99
C ALA A 103 -24.14 5.47 0.59
N GLU A 104 -23.47 6.10 1.55
CA GLU A 104 -22.22 6.82 1.31
C GLU A 104 -21.10 5.85 0.95
N TRP A 105 -20.91 4.75 1.70
CA TRP A 105 -19.92 3.73 1.33
C TRP A 105 -20.14 3.17 -0.07
N ALA A 106 -21.40 2.95 -0.46
CA ALA A 106 -21.73 2.45 -1.79
C ALA A 106 -21.31 3.42 -2.92
N GLN A 107 -21.26 4.72 -2.64
CA GLN A 107 -20.83 5.74 -3.59
C GLN A 107 -19.31 5.96 -3.54
N THR A 108 -18.70 5.94 -2.35
CA THR A 108 -17.27 6.18 -2.16
C THR A 108 -16.41 5.02 -2.67
N ILE A 109 -16.78 3.76 -2.41
CA ILE A 109 -15.94 2.60 -2.72
C ILE A 109 -15.50 2.52 -4.20
N PRO A 110 -16.40 2.74 -5.19
CA PRO A 110 -16.02 2.78 -6.60
C PRO A 110 -14.99 3.87 -6.93
N GLU A 111 -15.03 5.01 -6.27
CA GLU A 111 -14.12 6.13 -6.52
C GLU A 111 -12.75 5.94 -5.84
N LEU A 112 -12.67 5.08 -4.82
CA LEU A 112 -11.40 4.83 -4.12
C LEU A 112 -10.34 4.20 -5.05
N PRO A 113 -9.05 4.54 -4.86
CA PRO A 113 -7.95 3.85 -5.52
C PRO A 113 -7.97 2.33 -5.29
N ILE A 114 -7.54 1.56 -6.29
CA ILE A 114 -7.49 0.08 -6.21
C ILE A 114 -6.76 -0.39 -4.95
N ARG A 115 -5.62 0.24 -4.61
CA ARG A 115 -4.84 -0.08 -3.40
C ARG A 115 -5.62 0.18 -2.12
N ALA A 116 -6.39 1.27 -2.08
CA ALA A 116 -7.12 1.72 -0.91
C ALA A 116 -8.30 0.80 -0.60
N ARG A 117 -8.96 0.27 -1.64
CA ARG A 117 -10.02 -0.73 -1.50
C ARG A 117 -9.53 -1.99 -0.77
N GLY A 118 -8.27 -2.38 -0.97
CA GLY A 118 -7.65 -3.52 -0.28
C GLY A 118 -7.65 -3.37 1.25
N PHE A 119 -7.51 -2.15 1.78
CA PHE A 119 -7.57 -1.92 3.22
C PHE A 119 -8.96 -2.18 3.82
N LEU A 120 -10.03 -1.95 3.05
CA LEU A 120 -11.40 -2.20 3.51
C LEU A 120 -11.67 -3.69 3.74
N ARG A 121 -10.90 -4.60 3.12
CA ARG A 121 -10.99 -6.04 3.35
C ARG A 121 -10.75 -6.43 4.81
N HIS A 122 -9.90 -5.70 5.51
CA HIS A 122 -9.53 -6.00 6.90
C HIS A 122 -10.43 -5.28 7.92
N ARG A 123 -11.46 -4.57 7.44
CA ARG A 123 -12.34 -3.77 8.29
C ARG A 123 -13.54 -4.58 8.78
N ARG A 124 -13.68 -4.72 10.10
CA ARG A 124 -14.72 -5.54 10.75
C ARG A 124 -16.16 -4.97 10.71
N ASN A 125 -16.31 -3.66 10.49
CA ASN A 125 -17.59 -2.95 10.62
C ASN A 125 -18.03 -2.31 9.30
N LEU A 126 -17.97 -3.06 8.20
CA LEU A 126 -18.40 -2.60 6.88
C LEU A 126 -19.84 -3.07 6.58
N PRO A 127 -20.75 -2.21 6.09
CA PRO A 127 -22.11 -2.62 5.73
C PRO A 127 -22.15 -3.71 4.65
N GLN A 128 -23.18 -4.55 4.65
CA GLN A 128 -23.27 -5.69 3.74
C GLN A 128 -23.26 -5.28 2.26
N ARG A 129 -23.96 -4.19 1.89
CA ARG A 129 -23.91 -3.69 0.51
C ARG A 129 -22.51 -3.22 0.10
N ALA A 130 -21.76 -2.63 1.01
CA ALA A 130 -20.40 -2.18 0.76
C ALA A 130 -19.44 -3.37 0.53
N VAL A 131 -19.59 -4.46 1.29
CA VAL A 131 -18.88 -5.73 1.04
C VAL A 131 -19.22 -6.27 -0.36
N ALA A 132 -20.50 -6.34 -0.71
CA ALA A 132 -20.93 -6.83 -2.03
C ALA A 132 -20.39 -5.98 -3.20
N ILE A 133 -20.17 -4.68 -3.00
CA ILE A 133 -19.54 -3.81 -4.00
C ILE A 133 -18.04 -4.14 -4.13
N LEU A 134 -17.33 -4.33 -3.02
CA LEU A 134 -15.91 -4.73 -3.03
C LEU A 134 -15.71 -6.06 -3.76
N ASP A 135 -16.59 -7.04 -3.53
CA ASP A 135 -16.55 -8.34 -4.22
C ASP A 135 -16.74 -8.19 -5.73
N ARG A 136 -17.70 -7.38 -6.19
CA ARG A 136 -17.91 -7.09 -7.62
C ARG A 136 -16.72 -6.38 -8.25
N LEU A 137 -16.01 -5.57 -7.48
CA LEU A 137 -14.79 -4.89 -7.91
C LEU A 137 -13.56 -5.80 -7.87
N GLY A 138 -13.72 -7.09 -7.55
CA GLY A 138 -12.64 -8.07 -7.49
C GLY A 138 -11.70 -7.87 -6.29
N VAL A 139 -12.15 -7.14 -5.28
CA VAL A 139 -11.42 -6.91 -4.02
C VAL A 139 -11.80 -8.02 -3.03
N SER A 140 -11.59 -9.25 -3.45
CA SER A 140 -11.80 -10.45 -2.63
C SER A 140 -10.46 -10.94 -2.10
N ASP A 141 -10.48 -11.73 -1.01
CA ASP A 141 -9.28 -12.39 -0.53
C ASP A 141 -8.80 -13.37 -1.61
N ARG A 142 -7.72 -13.01 -2.32
CA ARG A 142 -7.08 -13.89 -3.30
C ARG A 142 -6.31 -14.98 -2.56
N GLY A 143 -7.03 -15.83 -1.83
CA GLY A 143 -6.69 -17.23 -1.82
C GLY A 143 -6.94 -17.71 -3.24
N LEU A 144 -5.88 -18.08 -3.96
CA LEU A 144 -6.08 -18.97 -5.11
C LEU A 144 -6.95 -20.12 -4.59
N PRO A 145 -8.08 -20.46 -5.24
CA PRO A 145 -8.75 -21.69 -4.89
C PRO A 145 -7.67 -22.77 -4.86
N LEU A 146 -7.58 -23.53 -3.76
CA LEU A 146 -6.71 -24.69 -3.73
C LEU A 146 -7.04 -25.45 -5.02
N PRO A 147 -6.04 -25.81 -5.85
CA PRO A 147 -6.33 -26.64 -6.99
C PRO A 147 -7.15 -27.79 -6.44
N GLU A 148 -8.40 -27.93 -6.90
CA GLU A 148 -9.11 -29.19 -6.74
C GLU A 148 -8.07 -30.22 -7.13
N ARG A 149 -7.72 -31.15 -6.23
CA ARG A 149 -6.81 -32.24 -6.60
C ARG A 149 -7.41 -32.79 -7.88
N ALA A 150 -6.79 -32.48 -9.01
CA ALA A 150 -7.18 -33.05 -10.26
C ALA A 150 -7.14 -34.53 -9.96
N GLU A 151 -8.30 -35.17 -9.95
CA GLU A 151 -8.37 -36.62 -9.93
C GLU A 151 -7.36 -37.05 -10.97
N THR A 152 -6.31 -37.72 -10.51
CA THR A 152 -5.18 -38.16 -11.30
C THR A 152 -5.72 -38.55 -12.66
N PRO A 153 -5.40 -37.83 -13.76
CA PRO A 153 -5.98 -38.16 -15.05
C PRO A 153 -5.70 -39.65 -15.26
N ALA A 154 -6.78 -40.40 -15.46
CA ALA A 154 -6.73 -41.84 -15.67
C ALA A 154 -5.57 -42.13 -16.62
N SER A 155 -4.67 -43.01 -16.16
CA SER A 155 -3.42 -43.40 -16.80
C SER A 155 -3.40 -43.09 -18.30
N VAL A 156 -2.66 -42.06 -18.69
CA VAL A 156 -2.25 -41.90 -20.08
C VAL A 156 -1.61 -43.24 -20.48
N PRO A 157 -2.07 -43.93 -21.54
CA PRO A 157 -1.43 -45.16 -21.96
C PRO A 157 0.06 -44.85 -22.22
N PRO A 158 0.99 -45.71 -21.81
CA PRO A 158 2.40 -45.45 -22.03
C PRO A 158 2.63 -45.21 -23.52
N LEU A 159 3.20 -44.06 -23.86
CA LEU A 159 3.84 -43.88 -25.16
C LEU A 159 4.81 -45.06 -25.33
N ALA A 160 4.58 -45.87 -26.36
CA ALA A 160 5.42 -47.01 -26.67
C ALA A 160 6.88 -46.55 -26.69
N GLN A 161 7.70 -47.11 -25.78
CA GLN A 161 9.13 -46.82 -25.75
C GLN A 161 9.72 -47.21 -27.10
N PRO A 162 10.47 -46.32 -27.78
CA PRO A 162 11.29 -46.74 -28.90
C PRO A 162 12.25 -47.82 -28.40
N ALA A 163 12.33 -48.94 -29.12
CA ALA A 163 13.23 -50.04 -28.79
C ALA A 163 14.66 -49.51 -28.56
N PRO A 164 15.38 -50.01 -27.54
CA PRO A 164 16.74 -49.57 -27.28
C PRO A 164 17.64 -49.92 -28.47
N ALA A 165 18.26 -48.90 -29.06
CA ALA A 165 19.35 -49.06 -30.00
C ALA A 165 20.49 -49.87 -29.35
N PRO A 166 21.19 -50.75 -30.10
CA PRO A 166 22.25 -51.58 -29.55
C PRO A 166 23.37 -50.71 -28.98
N ALA A 167 23.84 -51.09 -27.78
CA ALA A 167 24.82 -50.35 -27.00
C ALA A 167 26.16 -50.16 -27.74
N PRO A 168 26.76 -48.94 -27.70
CA PRO A 168 28.14 -48.76 -28.11
C PRO A 168 29.09 -49.42 -27.10
N SER A 169 30.12 -50.10 -27.62
CA SER A 169 31.12 -50.87 -26.87
C SER A 169 31.83 -50.05 -25.76
N PRO A 170 32.24 -50.69 -24.66
CA PRO A 170 32.85 -49.99 -23.53
C PRO A 170 34.20 -49.37 -23.91
N ARG A 171 34.36 -48.07 -23.64
CA ARG A 171 35.66 -47.39 -23.68
C ARG A 171 36.53 -47.94 -22.54
N PRO A 172 37.84 -48.17 -22.77
CA PRO A 172 38.74 -48.60 -21.71
C PRO A 172 38.97 -47.48 -20.67
N SER A 173 38.94 -47.88 -19.40
CA SER A 173 39.22 -47.05 -18.22
C SER A 173 40.64 -46.45 -18.22
N PRO A 174 40.87 -45.31 -17.54
CA PRO A 174 42.15 -44.63 -17.57
C PRO A 174 43.20 -45.35 -16.70
N SER A 175 44.42 -45.50 -17.22
CA SER A 175 45.60 -45.85 -16.41
C SER A 175 46.17 -44.60 -15.70
N PRO A 176 46.71 -44.76 -14.47
CA PRO A 176 47.20 -43.65 -13.64
C PRO A 176 48.69 -43.34 -13.87
N SER A 177 49.11 -42.17 -13.36
CA SER A 177 50.51 -41.66 -13.22
C SER A 177 51.05 -40.97 -14.48
N GLN A 178 51.58 -39.75 -14.43
CA GLN A 178 52.76 -39.28 -13.68
C GLN A 178 52.60 -37.80 -13.26
N ARG A 179 52.75 -37.43 -11.98
CA ARG A 179 53.97 -36.88 -11.34
C ARG A 179 54.81 -35.90 -12.20
N HIS A 180 54.70 -34.62 -11.85
CA HIS A 180 55.74 -33.56 -11.81
C HIS A 180 55.03 -32.37 -11.12
N GLU A 181 55.16 -32.10 -9.82
CA GLU A 181 56.31 -31.56 -9.09
C GLU A 181 57.00 -30.38 -9.79
N SER A 182 56.72 -29.17 -9.28
CA SER A 182 57.53 -27.94 -9.27
C SER A 182 56.61 -26.83 -8.70
N ALA A 183 56.53 -26.57 -7.39
CA ALA A 183 57.53 -25.91 -6.53
C ALA A 183 57.95 -24.51 -7.04
N ASP A 184 57.68 -23.53 -6.19
CA ASP A 184 58.29 -22.20 -6.07
C ASP A 184 58.14 -21.15 -7.19
N PHE A 185 57.41 -20.07 -6.89
CA PHE A 185 58.09 -18.77 -6.67
C PHE A 185 57.22 -17.79 -5.89
N LEU A 186 57.65 -17.53 -4.65
CA LEU A 186 57.21 -16.45 -3.78
C LEU A 186 57.80 -15.09 -4.22
N SER A 187 57.04 -14.02 -3.94
CA SER A 187 57.50 -12.73 -3.40
C SER A 187 57.75 -11.50 -4.29
N ARG A 188 57.23 -10.37 -3.75
CA ARG A 188 57.56 -8.93 -3.88
C ARG A 188 56.88 -8.15 -5.01
N GLY A 189 56.37 -6.93 -4.80
CA GLY A 189 56.33 -6.10 -3.59
C GLY A 189 55.94 -4.64 -3.89
N ARG A 190 55.84 -3.85 -2.79
CA ARG A 190 55.95 -2.37 -2.64
C ARG A 190 55.02 -1.47 -3.47
N GLN A 191 54.17 -0.61 -2.89
CA GLN A 191 54.39 0.54 -1.97
C GLN A 191 54.86 1.83 -2.67
N ARG A 192 54.17 2.94 -2.30
CA ARG A 192 54.33 4.38 -2.64
C ARG A 192 53.47 4.86 -3.83
N ASP A 193 52.88 6.06 -3.82
CA ASP A 193 53.33 7.29 -3.16
C ASP A 193 52.19 8.24 -2.74
N ARG A 194 52.51 9.09 -1.75
CA ARG A 194 51.74 10.26 -1.29
C ARG A 194 52.19 11.49 -2.08
N ARG A 195 51.26 12.32 -2.56
CA ARG A 195 51.15 13.76 -2.27
C ARG A 195 49.91 14.35 -2.92
#